data_AF-A0A916VTK2-F1
#
_entry.id   AF-A0A916VTK2-F1
#
_cell.length_a   1.000
_cell.length_b   1.000
_cell.length_c   1.000
_cell.angle_alpha   90.00
_cell.angle_beta   90.00
_cell.angle_gamma   90.00
#
_symmetry.space_group_name_H-M   'P 1'
#
loop_
_entity.id
_entity.type
_entity.pdbx_description
1 polymer ?
#
loop_
_entity_poly.entity_id
_entity_poly.type
_entity_poly.pdbx_seq_one_letter_code
_entity_poly.pdbx_strand_id
1 'polypeptide(L)'
;MRDISHTKNHRFYPEIDRLCLLSKNLYNYSNYLVRQSFIFEKTNLSYYDLQKTLSTQSDYQAIPAKVSQQILMVLDRNTEKFFSSKRSLSKEPIKV
;
A
#
# COMPACT_ATOMS: atom_id res chain seq x y z
N MET A 1 -12.69 4.42 23.19
CA MET A 1 -12.27 3.29 22.35
C MET A 1 -11.83 2.18 23.30
N ARG A 2 -12.45 1.00 23.28
CA ARG A 2 -12.00 -0.10 24.15
C ARG A 2 -10.69 -0.65 23.60
N ASP A 3 -9.71 -0.80 24.46
CA ASP A 3 -8.42 -1.41 24.14
C ASP A 3 -8.64 -2.80 23.53
N ILE A 4 -8.37 -2.91 22.23
CA ILE A 4 -8.23 -4.21 21.57
C ILE A 4 -6.89 -4.75 22.05
N SER A 5 -6.89 -5.39 23.21
CA SER A 5 -5.67 -6.03 23.73
C SER A 5 -5.11 -6.95 22.65
N HIS A 6 -3.85 -6.78 22.28
CA HIS A 6 -3.11 -7.59 21.30
C HIS A 6 -2.87 -9.05 21.75
N THR A 7 -3.71 -9.57 22.63
CA THR A 7 -3.59 -10.91 23.19
C THR A 7 -4.19 -11.92 22.21
N LYS A 8 -3.45 -12.99 21.92
CA LYS A 8 -3.91 -14.09 21.04
C LYS A 8 -5.22 -14.76 21.51
N ASN A 9 -5.61 -14.52 22.76
CA ASN A 9 -6.81 -15.05 23.38
C ASN A 9 -8.08 -14.25 23.05
N HIS A 10 -7.98 -13.11 22.35
CA HIS A 10 -9.15 -12.34 21.97
C HIS A 10 -9.92 -13.04 20.82
N ARG A 11 -11.25 -13.12 20.93
CA ARG A 11 -12.09 -13.86 19.96
C ARG A 11 -11.97 -13.39 18.51
N PHE A 12 -11.63 -12.12 18.30
CA PHE A 12 -11.42 -11.55 16.96
C PHE A 12 -9.96 -11.59 16.49
N TYR A 13 -9.03 -12.06 17.32
CA TYR A 13 -7.61 -12.10 16.97
C TYR A 13 -7.34 -12.83 15.65
N PRO A 14 -7.89 -14.03 15.37
CA PRO A 14 -7.63 -14.72 14.12
C PRO A 14 -8.10 -13.95 12.88
N GLU A 15 -9.25 -13.28 12.99
CA GLU A 15 -9.82 -12.48 11.90
C GLU A 15 -8.98 -11.22 11.66
N ILE A 16 -8.59 -10.52 12.73
CA ILE A 16 -7.74 -9.33 12.63
C ILE A 16 -6.38 -9.70 12.02
N ASP A 17 -5.77 -10.81 12.48
CA ASP A 17 -4.48 -11.28 11.96
C ASP A 17 -4.57 -11.60 10.46
N ARG A 18 -5.62 -12.31 10.05
CA ARG A 18 -5.90 -12.59 8.63
C ARG A 18 -6.05 -11.32 7.81
N LEU A 19 -6.83 -10.34 8.29
CA LEU A 19 -7.04 -9.08 7.59
C LEU A 19 -5.74 -8.26 7.50
N CYS A 20 -4.90 -8.27 8.54
CA CYS A 20 -3.59 -7.64 8.52
C CYS A 20 -2.66 -8.29 7.50
N LEU A 21 -2.65 -9.62 7.40
CA LEU A 21 -1.85 -10.36 6.42
C LEU A 21 -2.28 -9.99 4.98
N LEU A 22 -3.58 -10.03 4.69
CA LEU A 22 -4.11 -9.68 3.38
C LEU A 22 -3.80 -8.21 3.02
N SER A 23 -3.95 -7.30 3.98
CA SER A 23 -3.64 -5.88 3.79
C SER A 23 -2.16 -5.66 3.47
N LYS A 24 -1.26 -6.35 4.19
CA LYS A 24 0.19 -6.32 3.95
C LYS A 24 0.53 -6.84 2.56
N ASN A 25 -0.08 -7.95 2.15
CA ASN A 25 0.17 -8.55 0.84
C ASN A 25 -0.26 -7.60 -0.29
N LEU A 26 -1.48 -7.07 -0.21
CA LEU A 26 -1.98 -6.12 -1.18
C LEU A 26 -1.09 -4.88 -1.28
N TYR A 27 -0.67 -4.30 -0.15
CA TYR A 27 0.22 -3.14 -0.13
C TYR A 27 1.57 -3.45 -0.79
N ASN A 28 2.21 -4.56 -0.41
CA ASN A 28 3.52 -4.94 -0.91
C ASN A 28 3.49 -5.24 -2.41
N TYR A 29 2.47 -5.94 -2.89
CA TYR A 29 2.30 -6.25 -4.30
C TYR A 29 2.05 -4.99 -5.12
N SER A 30 1.17 -4.10 -4.64
CA SER A 30 0.90 -2.81 -5.30
C SER A 30 2.15 -1.94 -5.37
N ASN A 31 2.93 -1.86 -4.28
CA ASN A 31 4.18 -1.12 -4.23
C ASN A 31 5.25 -1.72 -5.15
N TYR A 32 5.29 -3.05 -5.28
CA TYR A 32 6.15 -3.71 -6.25
C TYR A 32 5.82 -3.25 -7.68
N LEU A 33 4.54 -3.24 -8.07
CA LEU A 33 4.12 -2.77 -9.40
C LEU A 33 4.53 -1.32 -9.67
N VAL A 34 4.29 -0.42 -8.71
CA VAL A 34 4.72 0.99 -8.79
C VAL A 34 6.23 1.09 -9.02
N ARG A 35 7.03 0.33 -8.26
CA ARG A 35 8.50 0.35 -8.39
C ARG A 35 8.98 -0.24 -9.71
N GLN A 36 8.35 -1.31 -10.19
CA GLN A 36 8.70 -1.93 -11.49
C GLN A 36 8.46 -0.94 -12.64
N SER A 37 7.26 -0.35 -12.68
CA SER A 37 6.89 0.69 -13.65
C SER A 37 7.87 1.88 -13.60
N PHE A 38 8.20 2.36 -12.40
CA PHE A 38 9.15 3.45 -12.25
C PHE A 38 10.59 3.12 -12.72
N ILE A 39 11.10 1.94 -12.38
CA ILE A 39 12.48 1.55 -12.68
C ILE A 39 12.65 1.21 -14.16
N PHE A 40 11.76 0.39 -14.71
CA PHE A 40 11.94 -0.21 -16.03
C PHE A 40 11.20 0.53 -17.13
N GLU A 41 9.98 1.02 -16.86
CA GLU A 41 9.15 1.70 -17.86
C GLU A 41 9.31 3.23 -17.80
N LYS A 42 9.91 3.75 -16.74
CA LYS A 42 10.00 5.20 -16.44
C LYS A 42 8.64 5.89 -16.36
N THR A 43 7.59 5.11 -16.07
CA THR A 43 6.22 5.58 -15.85
C THR A 43 5.88 5.56 -14.36
N ASN A 44 4.76 6.18 -13.99
CA ASN A 44 4.22 6.06 -12.64
C ASN A 44 2.78 5.54 -12.75
N LEU A 45 2.49 4.45 -12.06
CA LEU A 45 1.13 3.96 -11.92
C LEU A 45 0.36 4.87 -10.97
N SER A 46 -0.79 5.36 -11.42
CA SER A 46 -1.73 6.06 -10.56
C SER A 46 -2.52 5.10 -9.69
N TYR A 47 -3.19 5.62 -8.65
CA TYR A 47 -4.22 4.89 -7.92
C TYR A 47 -5.22 4.17 -8.85
N TYR A 48 -5.69 4.83 -9.91
CA TYR A 48 -6.68 4.25 -10.83
C TYR A 48 -6.12 3.09 -11.64
N ASP A 49 -4.86 3.18 -12.06
CA ASP A 49 -4.17 2.09 -12.78
C ASP A 49 -4.03 0.86 -11.88
N LEU A 50 -3.61 1.07 -10.64
CA LEU A 50 -3.49 0.01 -9.63
C LEU A 50 -4.86 -0.60 -9.32
N GLN A 51 -5.89 0.21 -9.09
CA GLN A 51 -7.23 -0.28 -8.80
C GLN A 51 -7.76 -1.15 -9.94
N LYS A 52 -7.62 -0.69 -11.19
CA LYS A 52 -8.06 -1.45 -12.37
C LYS A 52 -7.31 -2.78 -12.47
N THR A 53 -5.99 -2.74 -12.33
CA THR A 53 -5.10 -3.90 -12.44
C THR A 53 -5.35 -4.93 -11.34
N LEU A 54 -5.64 -4.48 -10.12
CA LEU A 54 -5.76 -5.33 -8.94
C LEU A 54 -7.20 -5.74 -8.63
N SER A 55 -8.19 -5.21 -9.34
CA SER A 55 -9.62 -5.51 -9.11
C SER A 55 -9.97 -7.01 -9.17
N THR A 56 -9.18 -7.78 -9.92
CA THR A 56 -9.33 -9.25 -10.07
C THR A 56 -8.31 -10.05 -9.24
N GLN A 57 -7.43 -9.38 -8.49
CA GLN A 57 -6.39 -10.03 -7.70
C GLN A 57 -6.97 -10.60 -6.40
N SER A 58 -6.46 -11.77 -5.98
CA SER A 58 -7.02 -12.55 -4.88
C SER A 58 -7.04 -11.82 -3.54
N ASP A 59 -5.96 -11.12 -3.16
CA ASP A 59 -5.91 -10.38 -1.88
C ASP A 59 -6.84 -9.16 -1.91
N TYR A 60 -6.94 -8.48 -3.05
CA TYR A 60 -7.85 -7.36 -3.25
C TYR A 60 -9.32 -7.78 -3.07
N GLN A 61 -9.69 -8.97 -3.55
CA GLN A 61 -11.03 -9.53 -3.43
C GLN A 61 -11.29 -10.22 -2.06
N ALA A 62 -10.23 -10.65 -1.37
CA ALA A 62 -10.33 -11.36 -0.09
C ALA A 62 -10.69 -10.45 1.10
N ILE A 63 -10.60 -9.13 0.93
CA ILE A 63 -11.04 -8.13 1.91
C ILE A 63 -12.12 -7.23 1.32
N PRO A 64 -12.93 -6.52 2.14
CA PRO A 64 -13.97 -5.64 1.61
C PRO A 64 -13.39 -4.59 0.66
N ALA A 65 -13.99 -4.42 -0.52
CA ALA A 65 -13.46 -3.58 -1.60
C ALA A 65 -13.10 -2.15 -1.14
N LYS A 66 -13.88 -1.58 -0.22
CA LYS A 66 -13.60 -0.26 0.37
C LYS A 66 -12.27 -0.23 1.13
N VAL A 67 -11.92 -1.30 1.84
CA VAL A 67 -10.64 -1.44 2.55
C VAL A 67 -9.50 -1.58 1.55
N SER A 68 -9.66 -2.40 0.51
CA SER A 68 -8.67 -2.54 -0.57
C SER A 68 -8.35 -1.20 -1.22
N GLN A 69 -9.39 -0.42 -1.54
CA GLN A 69 -9.24 0.94 -2.09
C GLN A 69 -8.48 1.87 -1.14
N GLN A 70 -8.78 1.85 0.16
CA GLN A 70 -8.05 2.67 1.14
C GLN A 70 -6.57 2.31 1.23
N ILE A 71 -6.22 1.01 1.12
CA ILE A 71 -4.83 0.56 1.10
C ILE A 71 -4.09 1.14 -0.12
N LEU A 72 -4.72 1.11 -1.31
CA LEU A 72 -4.16 1.71 -2.51
C LEU A 72 -4.02 3.23 -2.39
N MET A 73 -5.00 3.93 -1.81
CA MET A 73 -4.91 5.38 -1.56
C MET A 73 -3.81 5.76 -0.58
N VAL A 74 -3.53 4.91 0.43
CA VAL A 74 -2.38 5.11 1.33
C VAL A 74 -1.07 4.95 0.57
N LEU A 75 -0.95 3.93 -0.29
CA LEU A 75 0.23 3.75 -1.13
C LEU A 75 0.44 4.94 -2.09
N ASP A 76 -0.62 5.43 -2.72
CA ASP A 76 -0.58 6.56 -3.65
C ASP A 76 0.01 7.81 -2.98
N ARG A 77 -0.53 8.20 -1.81
CA ARG A 77 0.01 9.31 -1.00
C ARG A 77 1.46 9.11 -0.57
N ASN A 78 1.84 7.88 -0.21
CA ASN A 78 3.23 7.57 0.17
C ASN A 78 4.18 7.72 -1.02
N THR A 79 3.72 7.31 -2.21
CA THR A 79 4.44 7.41 -3.47
C THR A 79 4.63 8.87 -3.89
N GLU A 80 3.58 9.69 -3.80
CA GLU A 80 3.66 11.14 -4.04
C GLU A 80 4.69 11.83 -3.14
N LYS A 81 4.69 11.49 -1.84
CA LYS A 81 5.66 12.00 -0.87
C LYS A 81 7.09 11.59 -1.24
N PHE A 82 7.30 10.31 -1.56
CA PHE A 82 8.60 9.80 -1.97
C PHE A 82 9.16 10.57 -3.18
N PHE A 83 8.35 10.76 -4.22
CA PHE A 83 8.77 11.52 -5.41
C PHE A 83 8.99 13.00 -5.13
N SER A 84 8.19 13.60 -4.25
CA SER A 84 8.39 14.98 -3.82
C SER A 84 9.70 15.16 -3.06
N SER A 85 9.98 14.29 -2.09
CA SER A 85 11.26 14.29 -1.35
C SER A 85 12.45 14.07 -2.26
N LYS A 86 12.35 13.17 -3.24
CA LYS A 86 13.42 12.93 -4.23
C LYS A 86 13.70 14.18 -5.08
N ARG A 87 12.67 14.90 -5.51
CA ARG A 87 12.83 16.17 -6.25
C ARG A 87 13.47 17.26 -5.39
N SER A 88 13.08 17.39 -4.12
CA SER A 88 13.69 18.36 -3.21
C SER A 88 15.17 18.07 -2.96
N LEU A 89 15.53 16.79 -2.77
CA LEU A 89 16.93 16.37 -2.60
C LEU A 89 17.78 16.65 -3.84
N SER A 90 17.22 16.63 -5.05
CA SER A 90 17.97 17.02 -6.26
C SER A 90 18.25 18.53 -6.36
N LYS A 91 17.51 19.36 -5.60
CA LYS A 91 17.64 20.83 -5.62
C LYS A 91 18.60 21.34 -4.55
N GLU A 92 18.80 20.59 -3.47
CA GLU A 92 19.75 20.92 -2.42
C GLU A 92 20.87 19.87 -2.38
N PRO A 93 22.13 20.23 -2.69
CA PRO A 93 23.23 19.28 -2.56
C PRO A 93 23.32 18.82 -1.09
N ILE A 94 23.53 17.52 -0.91
CA ILE A 94 23.69 16.88 0.40
C ILE A 94 24.80 17.64 1.15
N LYS A 95 24.44 18.36 2.22
CA LYS A 95 25.43 18.88 3.16
C LYS A 95 25.91 17.70 4.00
N VAL A 96 27.08 17.19 3.64
CA VAL A 96 27.82 16.17 4.39
C VAL A 96 28.58 16.84 5.53
#